data_AF-A0AAN9KWC3-F1
#
_entry.id   AF-A0AAN9KWC3-F1
#
_cell.length_a   1.000
_cell.length_b   1.000
_cell.length_c   1.000
_cell.angle_alpha   90.00
_cell.angle_beta   90.00
_cell.angle_gamma   90.00
#
_symmetry.space_group_name_H-M   'P 1'
#
loop_
_entity.id
_entity.type
_entity.pdbx_description
1 polymer ?
#
loop_
_entity_poly.entity_id
_entity_poly.type
_entity_poly.pdbx_seq_one_letter_code
_entity_poly.pdbx_strand_id
1 'polypeptide(L)'
;MGLSASKRVENSLANSPQFDSVIDSAFAHCLSLTQHAFQGVFPYQLKTASDYIHVNTSHTLIHRWVPTPPDRSQVDSAFRLVSSPSLSHDPLGLVLFKKWAHQLYTDAVLSGATKALMLRLPVGVVGILGIGAVTRPAPQLVGTVVGAYSLGVALSIFLGLSA
;
A
#
# COMPACT_ATOMS: atom_id res chain seq x y z
N MET A 1 10.23 2.03 20.99
CA MET A 1 10.58 1.83 19.57
C MET A 1 9.28 1.71 18.78
N GLY A 2 8.97 2.66 17.91
CA GLY A 2 7.66 2.73 17.22
C GLY A 2 7.62 1.86 15.96
N LEU A 3 6.50 1.18 15.72
CA LEU A 3 6.24 0.47 14.46
C LEU A 3 6.28 1.45 13.28
N SER A 4 6.94 1.07 12.18
CA SER A 4 6.97 1.84 10.94
C SER A 4 5.57 2.00 10.34
N ALA A 5 5.37 3.05 9.55
CA ALA A 5 4.10 3.35 8.87
C ALA A 5 3.53 2.13 8.11
N SER A 6 4.37 1.48 7.30
CA SER A 6 4.01 0.27 6.55
C SER A 6 3.58 -0.87 7.48
N LYS A 7 4.35 -1.15 8.55
CA LYS A 7 4.05 -2.23 9.50
C LYS A 7 2.76 -1.98 10.30
N ARG A 8 2.39 -0.71 10.52
CA ARG A 8 1.10 -0.34 11.13
C ARG A 8 -0.07 -0.63 10.20
N VAL A 9 0.07 -0.28 8.91
CA VAL A 9 -0.95 -0.55 7.89
C VAL A 9 -1.11 -2.06 7.70
N GLU A 10 0.01 -2.78 7.54
CA GLU A 10 0.02 -4.24 7.42
C GLU A 10 -0.67 -4.90 8.62
N ASN A 11 -0.30 -4.54 9.85
CA ASN A 11 -0.96 -5.05 11.05
C ASN A 11 -2.46 -4.71 11.09
N SER A 12 -2.87 -3.54 10.61
CA SER A 12 -4.30 -3.17 10.57
C SER A 12 -5.07 -4.04 9.58
N LEU A 13 -4.50 -4.29 8.40
CA LEU A 13 -5.11 -5.13 7.38
C LEU A 13 -5.16 -6.60 7.82
N ALA A 14 -4.05 -7.11 8.37
CA ALA A 14 -3.94 -8.50 8.84
C ALA A 14 -4.86 -8.82 10.03
N ASN A 15 -5.21 -7.83 10.86
CA ASN A 15 -6.15 -8.01 11.97
C ASN A 15 -7.62 -7.82 11.55
N SER A 16 -7.91 -7.59 10.25
CA SER A 16 -9.26 -7.37 9.75
C SER A 16 -9.85 -8.66 9.13
N PRO A 17 -10.71 -9.41 9.84
CA PRO A 17 -11.30 -10.63 9.30
C PRO A 17 -12.25 -10.37 8.12
N GLN A 18 -12.84 -9.17 8.05
CA GLN A 18 -13.66 -8.76 6.91
C GLN A 18 -12.81 -8.64 5.64
N PHE A 19 -11.62 -8.07 5.75
CA PHE A 19 -10.71 -7.96 4.61
C PHE A 19 -10.19 -9.31 4.15
N ASP A 20 -9.81 -10.19 5.08
CA ASP A 20 -9.42 -11.57 4.76
C ASP A 20 -10.55 -12.35 4.08
N SER A 21 -11.80 -12.17 4.52
CA SER A 21 -12.97 -12.78 3.88
C SER A 21 -13.17 -12.30 2.44
N VAL A 22 -12.96 -11.01 2.17
CA VAL A 22 -13.00 -10.47 0.81
C VAL A 22 -11.90 -11.08 -0.06
N ILE A 23 -10.68 -11.21 0.47
CA ILE A 23 -9.57 -11.87 -0.24
C ILE A 23 -9.92 -13.34 -0.54
N ASP A 24 -10.47 -14.08 0.43
CA ASP A 24 -10.91 -15.47 0.24
C ASP A 24 -11.99 -15.57 -0.84
N SER A 25 -12.96 -14.65 -0.84
CA SER A 25 -14.00 -14.61 -1.87
C SER A 25 -13.45 -14.26 -3.25
N ALA A 26 -12.45 -13.38 -3.34
CA ALA A 26 -11.78 -13.04 -4.59
C ALA A 26 -11.02 -14.25 -5.16
N PHE A 27 -10.34 -15.01 -4.29
CA PHE A 27 -9.67 -16.25 -4.67
C PHE A 27 -10.68 -17.27 -5.20
N ALA A 28 -11.78 -17.51 -4.47
CA ALA A 28 -12.84 -18.42 -4.90
C ALA A 28 -13.49 -17.97 -6.22
N HIS A 29 -13.69 -16.67 -6.41
CA HIS A 29 -14.19 -16.10 -7.67
C HIS A 29 -13.23 -16.40 -8.84
N CYS A 30 -11.93 -16.20 -8.66
CA CYS A 30 -10.93 -16.54 -9.68
C CYS A 30 -10.89 -18.04 -10.00
N LEU A 31 -11.05 -18.91 -9.01
CA LEU A 31 -11.18 -20.36 -9.24
C LEU A 31 -12.47 -20.73 -9.96
N SER A 32 -13.58 -20.06 -9.64
CA SER A 32 -14.86 -20.25 -10.33
C SER A 32 -14.75 -19.88 -11.81
N LEU A 33 -14.04 -18.79 -12.14
CA LEU A 33 -13.79 -18.39 -13.54
C LEU A 33 -12.98 -19.42 -14.33
N THR A 34 -12.09 -20.17 -13.67
CA THR A 34 -11.35 -21.27 -14.31
C THR A 34 -12.07 -22.62 -14.20
N GLN A 35 -13.32 -22.63 -13.77
CA GLN A 35 -14.11 -23.84 -13.51
C GLN A 35 -13.39 -24.84 -12.59
N HIS A 36 -12.56 -24.33 -11.66
CA HIS A 36 -11.71 -25.13 -10.78
C HIS A 36 -10.77 -26.08 -11.55
N ALA A 37 -10.44 -25.78 -12.81
CA ALA A 37 -9.48 -26.55 -13.59
C ALA A 37 -8.06 -26.51 -12.99
N PHE A 38 -7.78 -25.53 -12.13
CA PHE A 38 -6.52 -25.32 -11.45
C PHE A 38 -6.75 -25.02 -9.97
N GLN A 39 -5.79 -25.40 -9.11
CA GLN A 39 -5.89 -25.18 -7.66
C GLN A 39 -5.38 -23.80 -7.20
N GLY A 40 -5.21 -22.84 -8.12
CA GLY A 40 -4.72 -21.51 -7.78
C GLY A 40 -5.00 -20.47 -8.85
N VAL A 41 -4.60 -19.23 -8.55
CA VAL A 41 -4.88 -18.05 -9.37
C VAL A 41 -3.69 -17.71 -10.23
N PHE A 42 -3.90 -17.55 -11.53
CA PHE A 42 -2.80 -17.22 -12.44
C PHE A 42 -2.40 -15.74 -12.38
N PRO A 43 -1.13 -15.41 -12.70
CA PRO A 43 -0.64 -14.02 -12.71
C PRO A 43 -1.44 -13.06 -13.60
N TYR A 44 -2.03 -13.54 -14.69
CA TYR A 44 -2.86 -12.70 -15.56
C TYR A 44 -4.16 -12.28 -14.87
N GLN A 45 -4.71 -13.11 -13.98
CA GLN A 45 -5.97 -12.86 -13.25
C GLN A 45 -5.81 -11.89 -12.08
N LEU A 46 -4.59 -11.62 -11.63
CA LEU A 46 -4.32 -10.80 -10.44
C LEU A 46 -4.88 -9.38 -10.54
N LYS A 47 -4.93 -8.79 -11.75
CA LYS A 47 -5.54 -7.46 -11.93
C LYS A 47 -7.05 -7.52 -11.66
N THR A 48 -7.75 -8.48 -12.24
CA THR A 48 -9.18 -8.69 -12.02
C THR A 48 -9.48 -9.03 -10.55
N ALA A 49 -8.63 -9.85 -9.93
CA ALA A 49 -8.73 -10.17 -8.51
C ALA A 49 -8.57 -8.93 -7.62
N SER A 50 -7.58 -8.08 -7.93
CA SER A 50 -7.37 -6.80 -7.24
C SER A 50 -8.60 -5.89 -7.34
N ASP A 51 -9.19 -5.77 -8.53
CA ASP A 51 -10.36 -4.93 -8.78
C ASP A 51 -11.58 -5.44 -8.00
N TYR A 52 -11.77 -6.76 -7.96
CA TYR A 52 -12.81 -7.38 -7.15
C TYR A 52 -12.61 -7.09 -5.65
N ILE A 53 -11.38 -7.22 -5.13
CA ILE A 53 -11.09 -6.91 -3.72
C ILE A 53 -11.36 -5.43 -3.42
N HIS A 54 -11.02 -4.53 -4.36
CA HIS A 54 -11.18 -3.09 -4.17
C HIS A 54 -12.65 -2.67 -4.09
N VAL A 55 -13.49 -3.26 -4.93
CA VAL A 55 -14.93 -2.98 -4.97
C VAL A 55 -15.66 -3.58 -3.76
N ASN A 56 -15.23 -4.76 -3.31
CA ASN A 56 -15.95 -5.51 -2.28
C ASN A 56 -15.42 -5.26 -0.85
N THR A 57 -14.32 -4.50 -0.69
CA THR A 57 -13.80 -4.18 0.63
C THR A 57 -14.49 -2.99 1.26
N SER A 58 -14.87 -3.12 2.53
CA SER A 58 -15.37 -2.05 3.40
C SER A 58 -14.27 -1.46 4.29
N HIS A 59 -12.99 -1.84 4.08
CA HIS A 59 -11.91 -1.44 4.97
C HIS A 59 -11.62 0.07 4.88
N THR A 60 -11.74 0.77 6.01
CA THR A 60 -11.65 2.24 6.11
C THR A 60 -10.36 2.81 5.51
N LEU A 61 -9.20 2.20 5.80
CA LEU A 61 -7.91 2.61 5.23
C LEU A 61 -7.86 2.54 3.70
N ILE A 62 -8.42 1.47 3.11
CA ILE A 62 -8.42 1.28 1.65
C ILE A 62 -9.33 2.33 1.04
N HIS A 63 -10.55 2.50 1.55
CA HIS A 63 -11.50 3.49 1.05
C HIS A 63 -10.96 4.93 1.17
N ARG A 64 -10.20 5.24 2.23
CA ARG A 64 -9.66 6.59 2.49
C ARG A 64 -8.45 6.94 1.62
N TRP A 65 -7.56 5.99 1.39
CA TRP A 65 -6.26 6.25 0.76
C TRP A 65 -6.14 5.69 -0.66
N VAL A 66 -7.01 4.75 -1.05
CA VAL A 66 -7.00 4.08 -2.36
C VAL A 66 -8.39 4.30 -3.01
N PRO A 67 -8.68 5.51 -3.52
CA PRO A 67 -9.99 5.81 -4.11
C PRO A 67 -10.23 5.10 -5.44
N THR A 68 -9.15 4.74 -6.14
CA THR A 68 -9.17 3.98 -7.40
C THR A 68 -8.50 2.63 -7.19
N PRO A 69 -8.93 1.58 -7.91
CA PRO A 69 -8.32 0.27 -7.77
C PRO A 69 -6.82 0.28 -8.12
N PRO A 70 -6.00 -0.60 -7.51
CA PRO A 70 -4.58 -0.66 -7.80
C PRO A 70 -4.24 -0.85 -9.28
N ASP A 71 -3.23 -0.11 -9.74
CA ASP A 71 -2.76 -0.17 -11.13
C ASP A 71 -2.05 -1.49 -11.43
N ARG A 72 -1.96 -1.85 -12.72
CA ARG A 72 -1.26 -3.09 -13.15
C ARG A 72 0.20 -3.11 -12.70
N SER A 73 0.87 -1.96 -12.70
CA SER A 73 2.25 -1.82 -12.22
C SER A 73 2.41 -2.14 -10.73
N GLN A 74 1.43 -1.74 -9.91
CA GLN A 74 1.40 -2.04 -8.47
C GLN A 74 1.12 -3.52 -8.22
N VAL A 75 0.16 -4.08 -8.95
CA VAL A 75 -0.16 -5.53 -8.92
C VAL A 75 1.06 -6.36 -9.27
N ASP A 76 1.75 -6.04 -10.37
CA ASP A 76 2.93 -6.77 -10.83
C ASP A 76 4.13 -6.55 -9.88
N SER A 77 4.25 -5.37 -9.26
CA SER A 77 5.26 -5.09 -8.22
C SER A 77 5.05 -5.95 -6.99
N ALA A 78 3.82 -5.98 -6.46
CA ALA A 78 3.45 -6.82 -5.33
C ALA A 78 3.64 -8.31 -5.65
N PHE A 79 3.30 -8.72 -6.88
CA PHE A 79 3.51 -10.09 -7.34
C PHE A 79 5.00 -10.47 -7.35
N ARG A 80 5.89 -9.61 -7.86
CA ARG A 80 7.34 -9.84 -7.85
C ARG A 80 7.94 -10.02 -6.46
N LEU A 81 7.31 -9.46 -5.43
CA LEU A 81 7.79 -9.57 -4.04
C LEU A 81 7.37 -10.87 -3.36
N VAL A 82 6.32 -11.54 -3.88
CA VAL A 82 5.81 -12.80 -3.35
C VAL A 82 6.23 -14.00 -4.21
N SER A 83 6.41 -13.78 -5.52
CA SER A 83 6.86 -14.82 -6.45
C SER A 83 8.37 -15.01 -6.41
N SER A 84 8.76 -16.27 -6.22
CA SER A 84 10.12 -16.72 -6.55
C SER A 84 10.31 -16.70 -8.07
N PRO A 85 11.53 -16.46 -8.60
CA PRO A 85 11.82 -16.57 -10.03
C PRO A 85 11.36 -17.90 -10.66
N SER A 86 11.34 -18.97 -9.86
CA SER A 86 10.89 -20.31 -10.25
C SER A 86 9.38 -20.48 -10.38
N LEU A 87 8.57 -19.57 -9.81
CA LEU A 87 7.10 -19.68 -9.71
C LEU A 87 6.37 -18.64 -10.59
N SER A 88 7.09 -17.96 -11.49
CA SER A 88 6.57 -16.82 -12.25
C SER A 88 5.34 -17.13 -13.11
N HIS A 89 5.17 -18.39 -13.52
CA HIS A 89 4.04 -18.87 -14.34
C HIS A 89 3.10 -19.80 -13.58
N ASP A 90 3.45 -20.18 -12.35
CA ASP A 90 2.67 -21.12 -11.56
C ASP A 90 1.46 -20.42 -10.93
N PRO A 91 0.33 -21.13 -10.82
CA PRO A 91 -0.85 -20.58 -10.15
C PRO A 91 -0.53 -20.32 -8.67
N LEU A 92 -0.89 -19.13 -8.20
CA LEU A 92 -0.76 -18.75 -6.79
C LEU A 92 -1.79 -19.51 -5.97
N GLY A 93 -1.29 -20.36 -5.06
CA GLY A 93 -2.11 -20.95 -4.00
C GLY A 93 -2.63 -19.89 -3.02
N LEU A 94 -3.66 -20.26 -2.25
CA LEU A 94 -4.36 -19.34 -1.34
C LEU A 94 -3.43 -18.58 -0.39
N VAL A 95 -2.43 -19.25 0.19
CA VAL A 95 -1.49 -18.62 1.14
C VAL A 95 -0.66 -17.52 0.49
N LEU A 96 -0.14 -17.77 -0.72
CA LEU A 96 0.63 -16.76 -1.47
C LEU A 96 -0.28 -15.65 -1.99
N PHE A 97 -1.50 -15.99 -2.42
CA PHE A 97 -2.50 -15.02 -2.84
C PHE A 97 -2.88 -14.05 -1.71
N LYS A 98 -3.12 -14.56 -0.49
CA LYS A 98 -3.34 -13.72 0.70
C LYS A 98 -2.17 -12.79 0.97
N LYS A 99 -0.95 -13.34 0.98
CA LYS A 99 0.27 -12.54 1.20
C LYS A 99 0.41 -11.44 0.14
N TRP A 100 0.17 -11.78 -1.13
CA TRP A 100 0.17 -10.83 -2.23
C TRP A 100 -0.87 -9.72 -2.04
N ALA A 101 -2.11 -10.06 -1.67
CA ALA A 101 -3.17 -9.08 -1.46
C ALA A 101 -2.85 -8.12 -0.31
N HIS A 102 -2.39 -8.65 0.84
CA HIS A 102 -1.94 -7.83 1.98
C HIS A 102 -0.82 -6.86 1.58
N GLN A 103 0.16 -7.36 0.84
CA GLN A 103 1.29 -6.55 0.38
C GLN A 103 0.87 -5.47 -0.62
N LEU A 104 0.01 -5.82 -1.58
CA LEU A 104 -0.54 -4.89 -2.57
C LEU A 104 -1.28 -3.73 -1.90
N TYR A 105 -2.20 -4.04 -0.97
CA TYR A 105 -3.01 -3.01 -0.31
C TYR A 105 -2.22 -2.22 0.72
N THR A 106 -1.20 -2.80 1.36
CA THR A 106 -0.29 -2.04 2.22
C THR A 106 0.48 -0.99 1.41
N ASP A 107 1.04 -1.37 0.26
CA ASP A 107 1.78 -0.45 -0.61
C ASP A 107 0.85 0.59 -1.25
N ALA A 108 -0.35 0.18 -1.69
CA ALA A 108 -1.35 1.09 -2.25
C ALA A 108 -1.81 2.15 -1.23
N VAL A 109 -2.11 1.74 0.01
CA VAL A 109 -2.50 2.67 1.08
C VAL A 109 -1.34 3.62 1.42
N LEU A 110 -0.11 3.11 1.48
CA LEU A 110 1.05 3.95 1.77
C LEU A 110 1.30 4.96 0.64
N SER A 111 1.27 4.51 -0.62
CA SER A 111 1.41 5.36 -1.80
C SER A 111 0.32 6.43 -1.86
N GLY A 112 -0.93 6.05 -1.60
CA GLY A 112 -2.08 6.96 -1.53
C GLY A 112 -1.94 8.00 -0.41
N ALA A 113 -1.54 7.57 0.78
CA ALA A 113 -1.29 8.47 1.91
C ALA A 113 -0.14 9.45 1.63
N THR A 114 0.95 8.99 1.02
CA THR A 114 2.08 9.85 0.63
C THR A 114 1.67 10.86 -0.45
N LYS A 115 0.92 10.45 -1.47
CA LYS A 115 0.39 11.36 -2.51
C LYS A 115 -0.53 12.42 -1.91
N ALA A 116 -1.42 12.03 -1.01
CA ALA A 116 -2.32 12.95 -0.34
C ALA A 116 -1.58 13.95 0.57
N LEU A 117 -0.47 13.53 1.20
CA LEU A 117 0.39 14.43 1.97
C LEU A 117 1.10 15.45 1.06
N MET A 118 1.59 15.01 -0.10
CA MET A 118 2.20 15.90 -1.11
C MET A 118 1.20 16.94 -1.62
N LEU A 119 -0.05 16.56 -1.87
CA LEU A 119 -1.10 17.48 -2.32
C LEU A 119 -1.58 18.43 -1.23
N ARG A 120 -1.46 18.04 0.05
CA ARG A 120 -1.83 18.88 1.21
C ARG A 120 -0.74 19.83 1.65
N LEU A 121 0.47 19.72 1.14
CA LEU A 121 1.47 20.78 1.27
C LEU A 121 0.95 21.95 0.44
N PRO A 122 0.54 23.09 1.04
CA PRO A 122 0.15 24.24 0.27
C PRO A 122 1.34 24.61 -0.63
N VAL A 123 1.07 24.69 -1.93
CA VAL A 123 2.04 25.09 -2.97
C VAL A 123 2.78 26.39 -2.62
N GLY A 124 2.27 27.18 -1.66
CA GLY A 124 2.91 28.35 -1.08
C GLY A 124 4.18 28.12 -0.24
N VAL A 125 4.57 26.89 0.12
CA VAL A 125 5.85 26.61 0.84
C VAL A 125 6.99 26.24 -0.11
N VAL A 126 6.77 26.29 -1.43
CA VAL A 126 7.86 26.19 -2.43
C VAL A 126 8.59 27.54 -2.60
N GLY A 127 8.09 28.62 -1.99
CA GLY A 127 8.55 30.00 -2.18
C GLY A 127 9.22 30.69 -1.00
N ILE A 128 9.99 30.00 -0.14
CA ILE A 128 10.92 30.66 0.80
C ILE A 128 12.29 30.00 0.71
N LEU A 129 12.88 30.02 -0.48
CA LEU A 129 14.32 29.81 -0.65
C LEU A 129 14.93 30.93 -1.51
N GLY A 130 14.49 32.16 -1.26
CA GLY A 130 14.98 33.35 -1.94
C GLY A 130 15.25 34.47 -0.94
N ILE A 131 16.53 34.86 -0.86
CA ILE A 131 17.06 36.18 -0.47
C ILE A 131 17.43 36.38 1.03
N GLY A 132 18.75 36.42 1.29
CA GLY A 132 19.42 37.11 2.41
C GLY A 132 19.54 36.31 3.72
N ALA A 133 20.67 36.17 4.41
CA ALA A 133 21.82 37.05 4.50
C ALA A 133 23.11 36.29 4.88
N VAL A 134 24.21 36.94 4.49
CA VAL A 134 25.62 36.61 4.67
C VAL A 134 26.03 36.53 6.16
N THR A 135 26.62 35.41 6.60
CA THR A 135 27.92 35.28 7.31
C THR A 135 28.02 34.04 8.23
N ARG A 136 29.16 33.32 8.07
CA ARG A 136 29.84 32.34 8.95
C ARG A 136 29.48 30.85 8.84
N PRO A 137 30.49 29.94 8.80
CA PRO A 137 30.30 28.51 8.69
C PRO A 137 30.17 27.86 10.08
N ALA A 138 29.16 27.00 10.26
CA ALA A 138 29.11 26.05 11.36
C ALA A 138 28.64 24.68 10.83
N PRO A 139 29.28 23.57 11.21
CA PRO A 139 29.01 22.25 10.65
C PRO A 139 27.78 21.61 11.32
N GLN A 140 27.18 20.65 10.60
CA GLN A 140 26.10 19.74 11.02
C GLN A 140 24.68 20.30 11.09
N LEU A 141 24.01 20.31 9.94
CA LEU A 141 22.54 20.23 9.91
C LEU A 141 22.02 19.40 8.72
N VAL A 142 22.53 18.17 8.56
CA VAL A 142 22.00 17.20 7.58
C VAL A 142 20.88 16.33 8.19
N GLY A 143 20.60 16.44 9.50
CA GLY A 143 19.69 15.54 10.20
C GLY A 143 18.22 15.97 10.34
N THR A 144 17.90 17.27 10.19
CA THR A 144 16.61 17.80 10.68
C THR A 144 15.48 17.71 9.65
N VAL A 145 15.80 17.68 8.36
CA VAL A 145 14.77 17.71 7.30
C VAL A 145 14.09 16.34 7.12
N VAL A 146 14.78 15.23 7.39
CA VAL A 146 14.24 13.87 7.26
C VAL A 146 13.30 13.49 8.42
N GLY A 147 13.48 14.09 9.59
CA GLY A 147 12.67 13.82 10.79
C GLY A 147 11.20 14.25 10.66
N ALA A 148 10.92 15.39 10.03
CA ALA A 148 9.56 15.93 9.93
C ALA A 148 8.66 15.11 8.98
N TYR A 149 9.21 14.62 7.87
CA TYR A 149 8.45 13.81 6.88
C TYR A 149 7.97 12.49 7.47
N SER A 150 8.82 11.81 8.24
CA SER A 150 8.44 10.54 8.88
C SER A 150 7.39 10.72 9.99
N LEU A 151 7.46 11.82 10.75
CA LEU A 151 6.50 12.14 11.80
C LEU A 151 5.10 12.45 11.23
N GLY A 152 5.02 13.24 10.15
CA GLY A 152 3.75 13.61 9.52
C GLY A 152 3.00 12.42 8.90
N VAL A 153 3.74 11.49 8.28
CA VAL A 153 3.16 10.24 7.74
C VAL A 153 2.68 9.34 8.88
N ALA A 154 3.48 9.17 9.94
CA ALA A 154 3.11 8.36 11.08
C ALA A 154 1.88 8.92 11.83
N LEU A 155 1.78 10.24 11.97
CA LEU A 155 0.65 10.91 12.61
C LEU A 155 -0.62 10.81 11.78
N SER A 156 -0.52 10.97 10.45
CA SER A 156 -1.67 10.83 9.54
C SER A 156 -2.24 9.41 9.52
N ILE A 157 -1.35 8.41 9.58
CA ILE A 157 -1.75 7.01 9.71
C ILE A 157 -2.35 6.74 11.10
N PHE A 158 -1.76 7.28 12.17
CA PHE A 158 -2.29 7.13 13.53
C PHE A 158 -3.68 7.75 13.67
N LEU A 159 -3.89 8.97 13.18
CA LEU A 159 -5.20 9.62 13.16
C LEU A 159 -6.19 8.91 12.22
N GLY A 160 -5.70 8.27 11.15
CA GLY A 160 -6.52 7.44 10.27
C GLY A 160 -6.93 6.09 10.86
N LEU A 161 -6.19 5.60 11.86
CA LEU A 161 -6.48 4.37 12.60
C LEU A 161 -7.34 4.63 13.85
N SER A 162 -7.34 5.87 14.36
CA SER A 162 -8.05 6.26 15.58
C SER A 162 -9.47 6.80 15.35
N ALA A 163 -9.91 6.89 14.09
CA ALA A 163 -11.25 7.33 13.69
C ALA A 163 -11.99 6.16 13.03
#